data_AF-A0A1X1ZMS8-F1
#
_entry.id   AF-A0A1X1ZMS8-F1
#
_cell.length_a   1.000
_cell.length_b   1.000
_cell.length_c   1.000
_cell.angle_alpha   90.00
_cell.angle_beta   90.00
_cell.angle_gamma   90.00
#
_symmetry.space_group_name_H-M   'P 1'
#
loop_
_entity.id
_entity.type
_entity.pdbx_description
1 polymer ?
#
loop_
_entity_poly.entity_id
_entity_poly.type
_entity_poly.pdbx_seq_one_letter_code
_entity_poly.pdbx_strand_id
1 'polypeptide(L)' 'MGRGRAKAKQTKVARELKYSSPQTDLKRLQRELSGTSTDEPTDFNDGVPDDSWDEADDWRR' A
#
# COMPACT_ATOMS: atom_id res chain seq x y z
N MET A 1 -6.59 -22.72 31.93
CA MET A 1 -7.69 -21.74 31.76
C MET A 1 -7.28 -20.35 31.20
N GLY A 2 -6.09 -20.16 30.60
CA GLY A 2 -5.62 -18.81 30.19
C GLY A 2 -5.76 -18.44 28.70
N ARG A 3 -6.08 -19.39 27.81
CA ARG A 3 -6.00 -19.18 26.34
C ARG A 3 -7.07 -18.22 25.78
N GLY A 4 -8.27 -18.18 26.37
CA GLY A 4 -9.37 -17.33 25.87
C GLY A 4 -9.07 -15.83 25.95
N ARG A 5 -8.42 -15.39 27.04
CA ARG A 5 -8.04 -13.98 27.24
C ARG A 5 -6.92 -13.55 26.28
N ALA A 6 -5.93 -14.42 26.07
CA ALA A 6 -4.86 -14.16 25.11
C ALA A 6 -5.41 -14.06 23.68
N LYS A 7 -6.29 -15.00 23.29
CA LYS A 7 -6.94 -14.98 21.96
C LYS A 7 -7.76 -13.71 21.74
N ALA A 8 -8.54 -13.28 22.75
CA ALA A 8 -9.32 -12.05 22.67
C ALA A 8 -8.45 -10.79 22.53
N LYS A 9 -7.31 -10.72 23.24
CA LYS A 9 -6.34 -9.62 23.09
C LYS A 9 -5.73 -9.60 21.69
N GLN A 10 -5.34 -10.76 21.17
CA GLN A 10 -4.74 -10.86 19.84
C GLN A 10 -5.72 -10.49 18.72
N THR A 11 -6.98 -10.92 18.79
CA THR A 11 -7.99 -10.53 17.79
C THR A 11 -8.31 -9.04 17.82
N LYS A 12 -8.28 -8.42 19.00
CA LYS A 12 -8.43 -6.95 19.12
C LYS A 12 -7.28 -6.22 18.42
N VAL A 13 -6.03 -6.58 18.74
CA VAL A 13 -4.84 -5.99 18.13
C VAL A 13 -4.82 -6.21 16.62
N ALA A 14 -5.12 -7.42 16.15
CA ALA A 14 -5.15 -7.72 14.72
C ALA A 14 -6.22 -6.90 13.98
N ARG A 15 -7.38 -6.67 14.60
CA ARG A 15 -8.43 -5.81 14.02
C ARG A 15 -7.97 -4.35 13.97
N GLU A 16 -7.36 -3.85 15.04
CA GLU A 16 -6.78 -2.50 15.05
C GLU A 16 -5.74 -2.35 13.94
N LEU A 17 -4.83 -3.32 13.75
CA LEU A 17 -3.84 -3.28 12.67
C LEU A 17 -4.46 -3.37 11.27
N LYS A 18 -5.48 -4.22 11.08
CA LYS A 18 -6.12 -4.42 9.77
C LYS A 18 -6.95 -3.21 9.33
N TYR A 19 -7.61 -2.54 10.28
CA TYR A 19 -8.57 -1.47 10.00
C TYR A 19 -8.12 -0.10 10.50
N SER A 20 -6.93 0.02 11.08
CA SER A 20 -6.30 1.33 11.30
C SER A 20 -5.88 1.86 9.94
N SER A 21 -6.56 2.90 9.49
CA SER A 21 -6.03 3.74 8.43
C SER A 21 -4.85 4.53 9.01
N PRO A 22 -3.65 4.46 8.42
CA PRO A 22 -2.58 5.35 8.79
C PRO A 22 -3.06 6.80 8.63
N GLN A 23 -2.86 7.63 9.65
CA GLN A 23 -3.10 9.06 9.52
C GLN A 23 -1.99 9.64 8.64
N THR A 24 -2.25 9.77 7.35
CA THR A 24 -1.31 10.38 6.41
C THR A 24 -1.42 11.90 6.48
N ASP A 25 -0.27 12.59 6.53
CA ASP A 25 -0.25 14.04 6.40
C ASP A 25 -0.44 14.43 4.93
N LEU A 26 -1.70 14.68 4.56
CA LEU A 26 -2.08 15.05 3.20
C LEU A 26 -1.38 16.33 2.73
N LYS A 27 -1.04 17.26 3.65
CA LYS A 27 -0.36 18.52 3.29
C LYS A 27 1.09 18.27 2.88
N ARG A 28 1.76 17.33 3.56
CA ARG A 28 3.11 16.90 3.19
C ARG A 28 3.09 16.17 1.85
N LEU A 29 2.17 15.22 1.66
CA LEU A 29 2.02 14.48 0.41
C LEU A 29 1.74 15.40 -0.79
N GLN A 30 0.85 16.39 -0.62
CA GLN A 30 0.55 17.38 -1.65
C GLN A 30 1.80 18.19 -2.04
N ARG A 31 2.62 18.59 -1.05
CA ARG A 31 3.86 19.33 -1.30
C ARG A 31 4.85 18.49 -2.11
N GLU A 32 5.04 17.23 -1.74
CA GLU A 32 5.91 16.29 -2.46
C GLU A 32 5.43 16.11 -3.91
N LEU A 33 4.14 15.83 -4.14
CA LEU A 33 3.56 15.71 -5.49
C LEU A 33 3.64 17.01 -6.32
N SER A 34 3.44 18.17 -5.71
CA SER A 34 3.55 19.46 -6.41
C SER A 34 4.99 19.85 -6.71
N GLY A 35 5.95 19.38 -5.91
CA GLY A 35 7.37 19.67 -6.04
C GLY A 35 8.09 18.78 -7.04
N THR A 36 7.56 17.57 -7.31
CA THR A 36 8.11 16.64 -8.32
C THR A 36 7.76 17.00 -9.77
N SER A 37 6.86 17.96 -10.00
CA SER A 37 6.43 18.32 -11.36
C SER A 37 7.33 19.35 -12.05
N THR A 38 8.31 19.96 -11.36
CA THR A 38 9.05 21.11 -11.89
C THR A 38 10.52 20.84 -12.22
N ASP A 39 11.17 19.81 -11.66
CA ASP A 39 12.58 19.54 -11.94
C ASP A 39 12.90 18.03 -11.88
N GLU A 40 12.70 17.33 -13.00
CA GLU A 40 13.52 16.20 -13.50
C GLU A 40 12.80 15.49 -14.66
N PRO A 41 13.34 15.51 -15.88
CA PRO A 41 13.03 14.48 -16.87
C PRO A 41 13.80 13.21 -16.51
N THR A 42 13.38 12.50 -15.45
CA THR A 42 13.84 11.13 -15.25
C THR A 42 13.28 10.27 -16.37
N ASP A 43 14.18 9.93 -17.29
CA ASP A 43 14.09 8.89 -18.29
C ASP A 43 13.72 7.54 -17.64
N PHE A 44 12.44 7.34 -17.32
CA PHE A 44 11.88 6.07 -16.85
C PHE A 44 11.39 5.22 -18.03
N ASN A 45 12.14 5.21 -19.13
CA ASN A 45 11.95 4.27 -20.23
C ASN A 45 13.06 3.21 -20.23
N ASP A 46 13.21 2.48 -19.13
CA ASP A 46 14.02 1.26 -19.12
C ASP A 46 13.24 0.10 -18.50
N GLY A 47 12.52 -0.62 -19.36
CA GLY A 47 12.47 -2.08 -19.27
C GLY A 47 11.43 -2.74 -18.37
N VAL A 48 10.21 -2.21 -18.23
CA VAL A 48 9.09 -3.04 -17.73
C VAL A 48 8.33 -3.59 -18.94
N PRO A 49 8.37 -4.91 -19.21
CA PRO A 49 7.50 -5.51 -20.22
C PRO A 49 6.05 -5.32 -19.79
N ASP A 50 5.23 -4.83 -20.73
CA ASP A 50 3.77 -4.66 -20.61
C ASP A 50 3.04 -5.98 -20.27
N ASP A 51 3.71 -7.13 -20.38
CA ASP A 51 3.20 -8.49 -20.12
C ASP A 51 2.75 -8.77 -18.66
N SER A 52 3.04 -7.91 -17.68
CA SER A 52 2.61 -8.17 -16.29
C SER A 52 1.09 -8.04 -16.09
N TRP A 53 0.38 -7.42 -17.03
CA TRP A 53 -1.08 -7.23 -16.94
C TRP A 53 -1.86 -8.36 -17.62
N ASP A 54 -1.28 -9.00 -18.63
CA ASP A 54 -1.90 -10.11 -19.36
C ASP A 54 -1.99 -11.39 -18.51
N GLU A 55 -1.01 -11.64 -17.63
CA GLU A 55 -1.00 -12.82 -16.75
C GLU A 55 -2.06 -12.75 -15.64
N ALA A 56 -2.58 -11.57 -15.31
CA ALA A 56 -3.65 -11.41 -14.31
C ALA A 56 -5.02 -11.94 -14.81
N ASP A 57 -5.23 -12.01 -16.12
CA ASP A 57 -6.47 -12.49 -16.73
C ASP A 57 -6.52 -14.02 -16.87
N ASP A 58 -5.36 -14.70 -16.89
CA ASP A 58 -5.28 -16.17 -16.97
C ASP A 58 -5.83 -16.86 -15.70
N TRP A 59 -5.68 -16.23 -14.52
CA TRP A 59 -6.23 -16.74 -13.24
C TRP A 59 -7.76 -16.62 -13.12
N ARG A 60 -8.42 -15.95 -14.07
CA ARG A 60 -9.88 -15.76 -14.07
C ARG A 60 -10.62 -16.75 -14.98
N ARG A 61 -9.91 -17.59 -15.73
CA ARG A 61 -10.50 -18.53 -16.69
C ARG A 61 -10.97 -19.84 -16.08
#